data_AF-A0A3B8NIV3-F1
#
_entry.id   AF-A0A3B8NIV3-F1
#
_cell.length_a   1.000
_cell.length_b   1.000
_cell.length_c   1.000
_cell.angle_alpha   90.00
_cell.angle_beta   90.00
_cell.angle_gamma   90.00
#
_symmetry.space_group_name_H-M   'P 1'
#
loop_
_entity.id
_entity.type
_entity.pdbx_description
1 polymer ?
#
loop_
_entity_poly.entity_id
_entity_poly.type
_entity_poly.pdbx_seq_one_letter_code
_entity_poly.pdbx_strand_id
1 'polypeptide(L)'
;MAGEPSSSSKDGSLNSLEDLWDIPHLYSDSDSSLINDLKLVGRYQWQYADLNSDQGDWSDSETRRFRLGTEAKVFGGDWKLKG
;
A
#
# COMPACT_ATOMS: atom_id res chain seq x y z
N MET A 1 25.31 -9.68 39.35
CA MET A 1 24.09 -9.73 38.52
C MET A 1 24.37 -9.01 37.21
N ALA A 2 24.15 -9.67 36.07
CA ALA A 2 24.22 -9.03 34.76
C ALA A 2 23.00 -8.10 34.60
N GLY A 3 23.23 -6.90 34.05
CA GLY A 3 22.19 -5.90 33.83
C GLY A 3 21.14 -6.37 32.84
N GLU A 4 19.89 -6.01 33.12
CA GLU A 4 18.76 -6.26 32.24
C GLU A 4 18.96 -5.51 30.91
N PRO A 5 18.64 -6.12 29.75
CA PRO A 5 18.62 -5.38 28.49
C PRO A 5 17.47 -4.37 28.54
N SER A 6 17.83 -3.09 28.53
CA SER A 6 16.89 -1.98 28.41
C SER A 6 16.04 -2.16 27.15
N SER A 7 14.72 -2.29 27.32
CA SER A 7 13.77 -2.21 26.23
C SER A 7 13.92 -0.87 25.54
N SER A 8 14.47 -0.85 24.33
CA SER A 8 14.50 0.36 23.50
C SER A 8 13.06 0.71 23.13
N SER A 9 12.44 1.61 23.88
CA SER A 9 11.24 2.30 23.46
C SER A 9 11.56 3.00 22.14
N LYS A 10 10.93 2.57 21.05
CA LYS A 10 10.97 3.29 19.77
C LYS A 10 10.19 4.59 19.94
N ASP A 11 10.81 5.59 20.54
CA ASP A 11 10.44 6.98 20.32
C ASP A 11 10.93 7.35 18.92
N GLY A 12 10.08 7.19 17.92
CA GLY A 12 10.36 7.57 16.54
C GLY A 12 9.30 8.57 16.10
N SER A 13 9.69 9.83 15.90
CA SER A 13 8.85 10.74 15.13
C SER A 13 8.45 10.03 13.84
N LEU A 14 7.14 9.94 13.57
CA LEU A 14 6.63 9.42 12.30
C LEU A 14 7.37 10.15 11.18
N ASN A 15 8.25 9.45 10.47
CA ASN A 15 8.79 9.91 9.21
C ASN A 15 7.60 9.86 8.26
N SER A 16 6.75 10.88 8.32
CA SER A 16 5.30 10.83 8.05
C SER A 16 4.86 10.39 6.65
N LEU A 17 5.80 10.18 5.73
CA LEU A 17 5.59 9.65 4.38
C LEU A 17 6.12 8.21 4.20
N GLU A 18 7.09 7.78 4.98
CA GLU A 18 7.64 6.40 4.91
C GLU A 18 6.60 5.41 5.44
N ASP A 19 5.93 5.77 6.55
CA ASP A 19 4.88 4.98 7.19
C ASP A 19 3.60 4.86 6.31
N LEU A 20 3.46 5.69 5.27
CA LEU A 20 2.31 5.65 4.35
C LEU A 20 2.20 4.29 3.64
N TRP A 21 3.35 3.64 3.39
CA TRP A 21 3.41 2.34 2.72
C TRP A 21 3.06 1.18 3.65
N ASP A 22 3.02 1.40 4.97
CA ASP A 22 2.58 0.42 5.95
C ASP A 22 1.06 0.42 6.13
N ILE A 23 0.36 1.50 5.79
CA ILE A 23 -1.12 1.59 5.84
C ILE A 23 -1.83 0.40 5.15
N PRO A 24 -1.43 -0.05 3.94
CA PRO A 24 -2.07 -1.20 3.30
C PRO A 24 -1.78 -2.56 3.95
N HIS A 25 -0.86 -2.68 4.93
CA HIS A 25 -0.62 -3.94 5.63
C HIS A 25 -1.77 -4.26 6.59
N LEU A 26 -2.52 -5.32 6.30
CA LEU A 26 -3.68 -5.73 7.10
C LEU A 26 -3.31 -6.74 8.18
N TYR A 27 -2.31 -7.57 7.93
CA TYR A 27 -1.87 -8.60 8.87
C TYR A 27 -0.41 -8.99 8.61
N SER A 28 0.35 -9.27 9.68
CA SER A 28 1.73 -9.75 9.61
C SER A 28 2.04 -10.59 10.85
N ASP A 29 2.39 -11.86 10.64
CA ASP A 29 2.73 -12.82 11.69
C ASP A 29 3.69 -13.88 11.11
N SER A 30 4.94 -13.85 11.55
CA SER A 30 5.96 -14.80 11.08
C SER A 30 5.73 -16.24 11.53
N ASP A 31 5.02 -16.44 12.64
CA ASP A 31 4.89 -17.73 13.31
C ASP A 31 3.59 -18.44 12.92
N SER A 32 2.69 -17.74 12.25
CA SER A 32 1.48 -18.31 11.68
C SER A 32 1.80 -19.38 10.63
N SER A 33 1.16 -20.54 10.76
CA SER A 33 1.36 -21.68 9.88
C SER A 33 0.59 -21.58 8.56
N LEU A 34 -0.37 -20.66 8.47
CA LEU A 34 -1.29 -20.54 7.32
C LEU A 34 -0.98 -19.29 6.51
N ILE A 35 -1.27 -18.11 7.06
CA ILE A 35 -1.05 -16.80 6.42
C ILE A 35 0.02 -16.10 7.24
N ASN A 36 1.08 -15.62 6.61
CA ASN A 36 2.17 -14.91 7.27
C ASN A 36 2.08 -13.40 7.07
N ASP A 37 1.51 -12.96 5.96
CA ASP A 37 1.38 -11.54 5.60
C ASP A 37 0.14 -11.37 4.71
N LEU A 38 -0.59 -10.29 4.90
CA LEU A 38 -1.70 -9.87 4.04
C LEU A 38 -1.67 -8.36 3.85
N LYS A 39 -1.70 -7.93 2.59
CA LYS A 39 -1.72 -6.52 2.19
C LYS A 39 -2.86 -6.23 1.24
N LEU A 40 -3.45 -5.06 1.40
CA LEU A 40 -4.33 -4.46 0.39
C LEU A 40 -3.47 -3.73 -0.65
N VAL A 41 -3.67 -4.01 -1.92
CA VAL A 41 -2.94 -3.34 -3.00
C VAL A 41 -3.91 -2.72 -3.98
N GLY A 42 -3.59 -1.55 -4.51
CA GLY A 42 -4.48 -0.88 -5.44
C GLY A 42 -3.82 0.24 -6.22
N ARG A 43 -4.53 0.72 -7.23
CA ARG A 43 -4.16 1.91 -7.99
C ARG A 43 -5.41 2.64 -8.45
N TYR A 44 -5.48 3.91 -8.07
CA TYR A 44 -6.44 4.85 -8.63
C TYR A 44 -5.74 5.80 -9.59
N GLN A 45 -6.31 6.00 -10.77
CA GLN A 45 -5.82 6.93 -11.78
C GLN A 45 -6.97 7.81 -12.25
N TRP A 46 -6.88 9.08 -11.86
CA TRP A 46 -7.71 10.17 -12.38
C TRP A 46 -6.89 11.00 -13.36
N GLN A 47 -7.54 11.54 -14.37
CA GLN A 47 -6.91 12.42 -15.36
C GLN A 47 -7.85 13.57 -15.73
N TYR A 48 -7.24 14.70 -16.05
CA TYR A 48 -7.90 15.88 -16.61
C TYR A 48 -7.22 16.22 -17.93
N ALA A 49 -8.02 16.61 -18.91
CA ALA A 49 -7.56 17.09 -20.19
C ALA A 49 -8.23 18.43 -20.51
N ASP A 50 -7.46 19.34 -21.07
CA ASP A 50 -7.91 20.63 -21.56
C ASP A 50 -7.24 20.86 -22.92
N LEU A 51 -8.05 21.09 -23.94
CA LEU A 51 -7.63 21.19 -25.32
C LEU A 51 -8.25 22.46 -25.92
N ASN A 52 -7.39 23.39 -26.29
CA ASN A 52 -7.76 24.51 -27.13
C ASN A 52 -7.46 24.16 -28.59
N SER A 53 -8.44 24.30 -29.47
CA SER A 53 -8.29 24.03 -30.89
C SER A 53 -9.04 25.02 -31.76
N ASP A 54 -8.60 25.19 -33.01
CA ASP A 54 -9.26 26.05 -34.00
C ASP A 54 -10.72 25.63 -34.29
N GLN A 55 -11.11 24.40 -33.91
CA GLN A 55 -12.47 23.86 -34.07
C GLN A 55 -13.31 23.96 -32.79
N GLY A 56 -12.79 24.60 -31.74
CA GLY A 56 -13.44 24.79 -30.46
C GLY A 56 -12.62 24.24 -29.29
N ASP A 57 -12.94 24.74 -28.10
CA ASP A 57 -12.34 24.31 -26.85
C ASP A 57 -13.06 23.07 -26.30
N TRP A 58 -12.29 22.16 -25.70
CA TRP A 58 -12.81 20.97 -25.06
C TRP A 58 -12.02 20.68 -23.78
N SER A 59 -12.73 20.40 -22.70
CA SER A 59 -12.14 19.90 -21.47
C SER A 59 -12.94 18.74 -20.91
N ASP A 60 -12.24 17.83 -20.23
CA ASP A 60 -12.86 16.67 -19.63
C ASP A 60 -12.06 16.16 -18.42
N SER A 61 -12.76 15.49 -17.50
CA SER A 61 -12.16 14.83 -16.36
C SER A 61 -12.69 13.41 -16.27
N GLU A 62 -11.79 12.44 -16.12
CA GLU A 62 -12.15 11.03 -16.15
C GLU A 62 -11.39 10.25 -15.08
N THR A 63 -12.09 9.33 -14.42
CA THR A 63 -11.46 8.19 -13.75
C THR A 63 -11.07 7.14 -14.79
N ARG A 64 -9.80 7.11 -15.19
CA ARG A 64 -9.33 6.20 -16.24
C ARG A 64 -9.11 4.77 -15.75
N ARG A 65 -8.59 4.59 -14.54
CA ARG A 65 -8.28 3.24 -14.00
C ARG A 65 -8.52 3.19 -12.50
N PHE A 66 -9.23 2.17 -12.07
CA PHE A 66 -9.30 1.75 -10.68
C PHE A 66 -8.99 0.26 -10.61
N ARG A 67 -8.01 -0.12 -9.77
CA ARG A 67 -7.63 -1.51 -9.51
C ARG A 67 -7.50 -1.71 -8.02
N LEU A 68 -8.00 -2.83 -7.53
CA LEU A 68 -7.94 -3.22 -6.12
C LEU A 68 -7.71 -4.72 -6.06
N GLY A 69 -6.84 -5.14 -5.16
CA GLY A 69 -6.52 -6.55 -4.95
C GLY A 69 -5.81 -6.76 -3.62
N THR A 70 -5.34 -7.99 -3.41
CA THR A 70 -4.67 -8.39 -2.17
C THR A 70 -3.41 -9.18 -2.48
N GLU A 71 -2.33 -8.91 -1.75
CA GLU A 71 -1.12 -9.72 -1.78
C GLU A 71 -1.00 -10.48 -0.46
N ALA A 72 -0.70 -11.78 -0.50
CA ALA A 72 -0.61 -12.59 0.70
C ALA A 72 0.62 -13.50 0.67
N LYS A 73 1.24 -13.71 1.83
CA LYS A 73 2.25 -14.76 2.01
C LYS A 73 1.60 -15.92 2.74
N VAL A 74 1.65 -17.12 2.17
CA VAL A 74 0.93 -18.30 2.67
C VAL A 74 1.89 -19.48 2.72
N PHE A 75 1.90 -20.21 3.83
CA PHE A 75 2.79 -21.37 4.06
C PHE A 75 4.28 -21.07 3.82
N GLY A 76 4.74 -19.85 4.14
CA GLY A 76 6.12 -19.42 3.89
C GLY A 76 6.45 -19.10 2.41
N GLY A 77 5.52 -19.28 1.48
CA GLY A 77 5.66 -18.90 0.06
C GLY A 77 4.87 -17.63 -0.32
N ASP A 78 5.31 -16.93 -1.36
CA ASP A 78 4.68 -15.68 -1.81
C ASP A 78 3.54 -15.97 -2.79
N TRP A 79 2.31 -15.54 -2.47
CA TRP A 79 1.12 -15.72 -3.31
C TRP A 79 0.54 -14.36 -3.73
N LYS A 80 0.50 -14.10 -5.04
CA LYS A 80 -0.05 -12.85 -5.60
C LYS A 80 -1.40 -13.11 -6.27
N LEU A 81 -2.49 -12.66 -5.67
CA LEU A 81 -3.81 -12.65 -6.30
C LEU A 81 -4.06 -11.27 -6.91
N LYS A 82 -3.98 -11.17 -8.25
CA LYS A 82 -4.25 -9.90 -8.97
C LYS A 82 -5.72 -9.82 -9.37
N GLY A 83 -6.41 -8.82 -8.85
CA GLY A 83 -7.70 -8.32 -9.36
C GLY A 83 -7.49 -7.17 -10.35
#